data_AF-A0A0G3UZ44-F1
#
_entry.id   AF-A0A0G3UZ44-F1
#
_cell.length_a   1.000
_cell.length_b   1.000
_cell.length_c   1.000
_cell.angle_alpha   90.00
_cell.angle_beta   90.00
_cell.angle_gamma   90.00
#
_symmetry.space_group_name_H-M   'P 1'
#
loop_
_entity.id
_entity.type
_entity.pdbx_description
1 polymer ?
#
loop_
_entity_poly.entity_id
_entity_poly.type
_entity_poly.pdbx_seq_one_letter_code
_entity_poly.pdbx_strand_id
1 'polypeptide(L)'
;MASPANGSAADHLATAWQAAYGRSPDPVRAYSESIKAVESAAHSVIQPNNAKATLGTMLGEIKNARHKLTTAIPVPASDPIALVEAMMRTLWEGQTSRHGTQSGTVPETLEAARAGVHLAAALVQWFVSGAVVRTP
;
A
#
# COMPACT_ATOMS: atom_id res chain seq x y z
N MET A 1 1.66 21.01 10.15
CA MET A 1 2.67 19.99 10.53
C MET A 1 2.17 18.66 10.02
N ALA A 2 2.95 17.92 9.23
CA ALA A 2 2.54 16.60 8.76
C ALA A 2 2.44 15.64 9.97
N SER A 3 1.35 14.89 10.09
CA SER A 3 1.23 13.84 11.10
C SER A 3 2.39 12.85 10.96
N PRO A 4 2.96 12.31 12.05
CA PRO A 4 4.16 11.45 11.99
C PRO A 4 3.98 10.22 11.08
N ALA A 5 2.76 9.69 10.94
CA ALA A 5 2.43 8.64 9.97
C ALA A 5 2.63 9.07 8.51
N ASN A 6 2.34 10.33 8.17
CA ASN A 6 2.53 10.89 6.83
C ASN A 6 4.03 11.10 6.53
N GLY A 7 4.83 11.44 7.54
CA GLY A 7 6.29 11.52 7.42
C GLY A 7 6.89 10.17 7.05
N SER A 8 6.53 9.12 7.79
CA SER A 8 6.95 7.74 7.51
C SER A 8 6.55 7.25 6.11
N ALA A 9 5.33 7.57 5.66
CA ALA A 9 4.86 7.18 4.33
C ALA A 9 5.68 7.84 3.21
N ALA A 10 5.99 9.14 3.33
CA ALA A 10 6.76 9.87 2.35
C ALA A 10 8.21 9.35 2.25
N ASP A 11 8.85 9.06 3.38
CA ASP A 11 10.23 8.55 3.43
C ASP A 11 10.35 7.16 2.79
N HIS A 12 9.40 6.27 3.09
CA HIS A 12 9.32 4.96 2.45
C HIS A 12 9.08 5.08 0.94
N LEU A 13 8.17 5.96 0.51
CA LEU A 13 7.89 6.16 -0.92
C LEU A 13 9.11 6.74 -1.65
N ALA A 14 9.80 7.71 -1.07
CA ALA A 14 11.04 8.26 -1.62
C ALA A 14 12.12 7.19 -1.76
N THR A 15 12.28 6.33 -0.74
CA THR A 15 13.21 5.20 -0.77
C THR A 15 12.84 4.20 -1.87
N ALA A 16 11.54 3.93 -2.04
CA ALA A 16 11.05 3.02 -3.08
C ALA A 16 11.37 3.53 -4.50
N TRP A 17 11.16 4.83 -4.76
CA TRP A 17 11.54 5.47 -6.03
C TRP A 17 13.05 5.38 -6.29
N GLN A 18 13.88 5.69 -5.29
CA GLN A 18 15.33 5.59 -5.41
C GLN A 18 15.79 4.15 -5.69
N ALA A 19 15.18 3.16 -5.03
CA ALA A 19 15.50 1.76 -5.26
C ALA A 19 15.03 1.26 -6.64
N ALA A 20 13.92 1.76 -7.20
CA ALA A 20 13.41 1.32 -8.51
C ALA A 20 14.04 2.03 -9.73
N TYR A 21 14.46 3.29 -9.56
CA TYR A 21 14.91 4.15 -10.67
C TYR A 21 16.32 4.74 -10.47
N GLY A 22 16.93 4.52 -9.31
CA GLY A 22 18.30 4.95 -9.03
C GLY A 22 19.35 4.24 -9.89
N ARG A 23 20.60 4.69 -9.76
CA ARG A 23 21.74 4.24 -10.57
C ARG A 23 21.99 2.72 -10.48
N SER A 24 21.72 2.12 -9.33
CA SER A 24 21.80 0.68 -9.09
C SER A 24 20.45 0.21 -8.54
N PRO A 25 19.51 -0.20 -9.40
CA PRO A 25 18.20 -0.61 -8.95
C PRO A 25 18.24 -1.82 -8.01
N ASP A 26 17.39 -1.78 -6.99
CA ASP A 26 17.16 -2.86 -6.03
C ASP A 26 15.64 -3.15 -6.00
N PRO A 27 15.16 -4.08 -6.86
CA PRO A 27 13.74 -4.37 -6.99
C PRO A 27 13.09 -4.87 -5.69
N VAL A 28 13.80 -5.71 -4.92
CA VAL A 28 13.31 -6.28 -3.66
C VAL A 28 13.07 -5.17 -2.64
N ARG A 29 14.05 -4.26 -2.50
CA ARG A 29 13.91 -3.09 -1.61
C ARG A 29 12.82 -2.15 -2.11
N ALA A 30 12.78 -1.85 -3.40
CA ALA A 30 11.74 -0.98 -3.97
C ALA A 30 10.34 -1.49 -3.67
N TYR A 31 10.10 -2.79 -3.84
CA TYR A 31 8.80 -3.40 -3.57
C TYR A 31 8.48 -3.40 -2.06
N SER A 32 9.46 -3.76 -1.21
CA SER A 32 9.25 -3.76 0.25
C SER A 32 8.95 -2.36 0.79
N GLU A 33 9.66 -1.33 0.33
CA GLU A 33 9.43 0.05 0.74
C GLU A 33 8.11 0.61 0.20
N SER A 34 7.67 0.16 -0.98
CA SER A 34 6.33 0.49 -1.51
C SER A 34 5.22 0.00 -0.59
N ILE A 35 5.32 -1.22 -0.05
CA ILE A 35 4.35 -1.76 0.91
C ILE A 35 4.34 -0.94 2.21
N LYS A 36 5.52 -0.65 2.78
CA LYS A 36 5.64 0.13 4.03
C LYS A 36 5.09 1.55 3.89
N ALA A 37 5.25 2.15 2.71
CA ALA A 37 4.68 3.46 2.41
C ALA A 37 3.15 3.42 2.48
N VAL A 38 2.52 2.41 1.85
CA VAL A 38 1.06 2.21 1.89
C VAL A 38 0.58 1.89 3.30
N GLU A 39 1.26 1.01 4.03
CA GLU A 39 0.94 0.69 5.44
C GLU A 39 0.96 1.97 6.29
N SER A 40 2.01 2.78 6.18
CA SER A 40 2.14 4.03 6.93
C SER A 40 1.01 5.02 6.61
N ALA A 41 0.66 5.18 5.34
CA ALA A 41 -0.39 6.11 4.90
C ALA A 41 -1.81 5.64 5.26
N ALA A 42 -2.08 4.34 5.12
CA ALA A 42 -3.41 3.77 5.31
C ALA A 42 -3.77 3.54 6.79
N HIS A 43 -2.77 3.46 7.67
CA HIS A 43 -2.95 3.02 9.06
C HIS A 43 -4.06 3.77 9.81
N SER A 44 -4.01 5.10 9.85
CA SER A 44 -5.00 5.89 10.61
C SER A 44 -6.41 5.84 10.01
N VAL A 45 -6.55 5.47 8.74
CA VAL A 45 -7.84 5.36 8.05
C VAL A 45 -8.41 3.95 8.21
N ILE A 46 -7.62 2.91 7.96
CA ILE A 46 -8.11 1.54 7.95
C ILE A 46 -8.11 0.94 9.35
N GLN A 47 -7.02 1.03 10.10
CA GLN A 47 -6.89 0.38 11.42
C GLN A 47 -6.33 1.34 12.50
N PRO A 48 -7.01 2.46 12.83
CA PRO A 48 -6.47 3.47 13.75
C PRO A 48 -6.10 2.96 15.15
N ASN A 49 -6.66 1.82 15.57
CA ASN A 49 -6.46 1.23 16.89
C ASN A 49 -5.51 0.02 16.88
N ASN A 50 -4.84 -0.28 15.76
CA ASN A 50 -3.93 -1.43 15.65
C ASN A 50 -2.48 -0.98 15.43
N ALA A 51 -1.72 -0.82 16.52
CA ALA A 51 -0.31 -0.43 16.46
C ALA A 51 0.60 -1.39 15.65
N LYS A 52 0.14 -2.60 15.33
CA LYS A 52 0.85 -3.60 14.50
C LYS A 52 0.17 -3.79 13.14
N ALA A 53 -0.50 -2.77 12.63
CA ALA A 53 -1.18 -2.85 11.35
C ALA A 53 -0.19 -3.16 10.22
N THR A 54 -0.55 -4.12 9.38
CA THR A 54 0.16 -4.50 8.17
C THR A 54 -0.83 -4.48 7.00
N LEU A 55 -0.32 -4.53 5.77
CA LEU A 55 -1.16 -4.55 4.57
C LEU A 55 -2.14 -5.73 4.60
N GLY A 56 -1.70 -6.89 5.09
CA GLY A 56 -2.54 -8.07 5.26
C GLY A 56 -3.66 -7.88 6.29
N THR A 57 -3.38 -7.29 7.45
CA THR A 57 -4.42 -7.02 8.47
C THR A 57 -5.39 -5.94 8.02
N MET A 58 -4.90 -4.93 7.29
CA MET A 58 -5.73 -3.88 6.70
C MET A 58 -6.68 -4.43 5.64
N LEU A 59 -6.24 -5.35 4.79
CA LEU A 59 -7.12 -6.04 3.83
C LEU A 59 -8.23 -6.85 4.53
N GLY A 60 -7.92 -7.47 5.68
CA GLY A 60 -8.92 -8.11 6.54
C GLY A 60 -9.94 -7.11 7.09
N GLU A 61 -9.48 -5.94 7.55
CA GLU A 61 -10.36 -4.87 8.05
C GLU A 61 -11.22 -4.28 6.93
N ILE A 62 -10.69 -4.05 5.73
CA ILE A 62 -11.46 -3.56 4.57
C ILE A 62 -12.61 -4.52 4.26
N LYS A 63 -12.37 -5.83 4.33
CA LYS A 63 -13.42 -6.84 4.15
C LYS A 63 -14.53 -6.72 5.21
N ASN A 64 -14.16 -6.51 6.47
CA ASN A 64 -15.11 -6.49 7.61
C ASN A 64 -15.86 -5.15 7.76
N ALA A 65 -15.19 -4.04 7.44
CA ALA A 65 -15.67 -2.68 7.65
C ALA A 65 -15.87 -1.92 6.33
N ARG A 66 -16.06 -2.63 5.22
CA ARG A 66 -16.25 -2.07 3.87
C ARG A 66 -17.22 -0.90 3.80
N HIS A 67 -18.38 -1.04 4.45
CA HIS A 67 -19.45 -0.05 4.50
C HIS A 67 -19.04 1.27 5.19
N LYS A 68 -17.91 1.28 5.90
CA LYS A 68 -17.34 2.46 6.55
C LYS A 68 -16.26 3.13 5.72
N LEU A 69 -15.94 2.62 4.54
CA LEU A 69 -14.86 3.14 3.71
C LEU A 69 -15.43 3.71 2.43
N THR A 70 -14.95 4.89 2.06
CA THR A 70 -15.36 5.56 0.83
C THR A 70 -14.16 6.15 0.11
N THR A 71 -14.35 6.39 -1.19
CA THR A 71 -13.35 7.02 -2.05
C THR A 71 -13.96 8.24 -2.74
N ALA A 72 -13.13 9.24 -3.02
CA ALA A 72 -13.55 10.47 -3.68
C ALA A 72 -13.86 10.27 -5.18
N ILE A 73 -13.40 9.16 -5.78
CA ILE A 73 -13.70 8.81 -7.16
C ILE A 73 -15.10 8.18 -7.19
N PRO A 74 -16.07 8.76 -7.92
CA PRO A 74 -17.37 8.16 -8.08
C PRO A 74 -17.24 6.82 -8.82
N VAL A 75 -17.66 5.74 -8.18
CA VAL A 75 -17.76 4.43 -8.82
C VAL A 75 -19.22 4.11 -9.14
N PRO A 76 -19.53 3.48 -10.29
CA PRO A 76 -20.86 2.96 -10.57
C PRO A 76 -21.31 2.02 -9.44
N ALA A 77 -22.54 2.20 -8.97
CA ALA A 77 -23.06 1.69 -7.71
C ALA A 77 -22.80 0.17 -7.49
N SER A 78 -21.82 -0.14 -6.65
CA SER A 78 -21.78 -1.38 -5.86
C SER A 78 -20.75 -1.32 -4.75
N ASP A 79 -19.66 -0.55 -4.92
CA ASP A 79 -18.53 -0.68 -4.01
C ASP A 79 -17.48 0.46 -4.06
N PRO A 80 -17.62 1.49 -3.21
CA PRO A 80 -16.70 2.64 -3.20
C PRO A 80 -15.22 2.30 -3.01
N ILE A 81 -14.89 1.21 -2.31
CA ILE A 81 -13.51 0.87 -1.92
C ILE A 81 -12.89 -0.25 -2.77
N ALA A 82 -13.64 -0.86 -3.69
CA ALA A 82 -13.18 -2.00 -4.50
C ALA A 82 -11.83 -1.77 -5.18
N LEU A 83 -11.63 -0.62 -5.82
CA LEU A 83 -10.39 -0.31 -6.53
C LEU A 83 -9.20 -0.22 -5.57
N VAL A 84 -9.38 0.44 -4.42
CA VAL A 84 -8.33 0.59 -3.40
C VAL A 84 -7.96 -0.76 -2.82
N GLU A 85 -8.95 -1.59 -2.50
CA GLU A 85 -8.73 -2.96 -2.05
C GLU A 85 -7.96 -3.77 -3.09
N ALA A 86 -8.35 -3.70 -4.36
CA ALA A 86 -7.68 -4.42 -5.44
C ALA A 86 -6.21 -4.01 -5.56
N MET A 87 -5.90 -2.70 -5.53
CA MET A 87 -4.52 -2.21 -5.57
C MET A 87 -3.70 -2.65 -4.36
N MET A 88 -4.26 -2.57 -3.14
CA MET A 88 -3.60 -3.04 -1.91
C MET A 88 -3.38 -4.56 -1.95
N ARG A 89 -4.35 -5.32 -2.46
CA ARG A 89 -4.25 -6.77 -2.63
C ARG A 89 -3.19 -7.16 -3.64
N THR A 90 -3.12 -6.46 -4.78
CA THR A 90 -2.08 -6.66 -5.80
C THR A 90 -0.68 -6.43 -5.23
N LEU A 91 -0.49 -5.38 -4.42
CA LEU A 91 0.79 -5.14 -3.72
C LEU A 91 1.09 -6.24 -2.70
N TRP A 92 0.09 -6.73 -1.97
CA TRP A 92 0.32 -7.78 -0.97
C TRP A 92 0.70 -9.10 -1.67
N GLU A 93 -0.16 -9.62 -2.54
CA GLU A 93 0.04 -10.91 -3.19
C GLU A 93 1.24 -10.92 -4.15
N GLY A 94 1.62 -9.77 -4.69
CA GLY A 94 2.77 -9.61 -5.58
C GLY A 94 4.13 -9.64 -4.89
N GLN A 95 4.18 -9.61 -3.54
CA GLN A 95 5.44 -9.74 -2.81
C GLN A 95 5.90 -11.21 -2.78
N THR A 96 6.69 -11.62 -3.78
CA THR A 96 7.20 -12.98 -3.92
C THR A 96 8.30 -13.32 -2.91
N SER A 97 8.99 -12.32 -2.37
CA SER A 97 10.00 -12.49 -1.33
C SER A 97 9.46 -12.98 0.02
N ARG A 98 8.14 -13.18 0.16
CA ARG A 98 7.49 -13.46 1.47
C ARG A 98 7.24 -14.91 1.81
N HIS A 99 7.60 -15.86 0.96
CA HIS A 99 7.34 -17.26 1.23
C HIS A 99 8.60 -18.11 1.07
N GLY A 100 9.11 -18.60 2.21
CA GLY A 100 9.90 -19.83 2.28
C GLY A 100 9.03 -21.07 2.04
N THR A 101 8.15 -21.02 1.03
CA THR A 101 7.48 -22.21 0.49
C THR A 101 8.51 -23.09 -0.20
N GLN A 102 8.19 -24.38 -0.39
CA GLN A 102 9.09 -25.39 -0.97
C GLN A 102 9.63 -25.05 -2.38
N SER A 103 9.05 -24.04 -3.04
CA SER A 103 9.54 -23.37 -4.24
C SER A 103 10.39 -22.15 -3.84
N GLY A 104 11.64 -22.11 -4.32
CA GLY A 104 12.60 -21.05 -3.99
C GLY A 104 12.06 -19.64 -4.20
N THR A 105 12.46 -18.72 -3.33
CA THR A 105 12.10 -17.30 -3.40
C THR A 105 12.54 -16.72 -4.75
N VAL A 106 11.57 -16.35 -5.59
CA VAL A 106 11.85 -15.63 -6.84
C VAL A 106 11.96 -14.14 -6.50
N PRO A 107 13.12 -13.49 -6.73
CA PRO A 107 13.26 -12.06 -6.51
C PRO A 107 12.27 -11.28 -7.39
N GLU A 108 11.73 -10.20 -6.85
CA GLU A 108 10.86 -9.30 -7.61
C GLU A 108 11.61 -8.78 -8.85
N THR A 109 10.94 -8.79 -10.00
CA THR A 109 11.52 -8.19 -11.21
C THR A 109 11.53 -6.67 -11.08
N LEU A 110 12.46 -6.01 -11.78
CA LEU A 110 12.52 -4.55 -11.78
C LEU A 110 11.22 -3.92 -12.29
N GLU A 111 10.57 -4.52 -13.29
CA GLU A 111 9.30 -4.02 -13.82
C GLU A 111 8.15 -4.20 -12.82
N ALA A 112 8.10 -5.33 -12.10
CA ALA A 112 7.12 -5.52 -11.03
C ALA A 112 7.34 -4.52 -9.88
N ALA A 113 8.60 -4.25 -9.51
CA ALA A 113 8.93 -3.26 -8.50
C ALA A 113 8.53 -1.84 -8.92
N ARG A 114 8.78 -1.45 -10.17
CA ARG A 114 8.35 -0.16 -10.72
C ARG A 114 6.83 -0.03 -10.72
N ALA A 115 6.11 -1.04 -11.19
CA ALA A 115 4.65 -1.05 -11.13
C ALA A 115 4.15 -0.93 -9.68
N GLY A 116 4.78 -1.64 -8.74
CA GLY A 116 4.49 -1.55 -7.31
C GLY A 116 4.69 -0.14 -6.73
N VAL A 117 5.77 0.55 -7.12
CA VAL A 117 6.03 1.94 -6.72
C VAL A 117 4.91 2.88 -7.19
N HIS A 118 4.42 2.71 -8.42
CA HIS A 118 3.31 3.53 -8.94
C HIS A 118 1.99 3.25 -8.23
N LEU A 119 1.68 1.97 -7.94
CA LEU A 119 0.52 1.62 -7.11
C LEU A 119 0.62 2.25 -5.71
N ALA A 120 1.80 2.16 -5.08
CA ALA A 120 2.04 2.76 -3.78
C ALA A 120 1.92 4.29 -3.80
N ALA A 121 2.46 4.95 -4.83
CA ALA A 121 2.34 6.41 -4.97
C ALA A 121 0.87 6.86 -5.04
N ALA A 122 0.05 6.18 -5.85
CA ALA A 122 -1.38 6.46 -5.95
C ALA A 122 -2.10 6.24 -4.61
N LEU A 123 -1.87 5.10 -3.96
CA LEU A 123 -2.47 4.77 -2.66
C LEU A 123 -2.07 5.75 -1.56
N VAL A 124 -0.77 6.04 -1.42
CA VAL A 124 -0.25 7.01 -0.45
C VAL A 124 -0.88 8.38 -0.66
N GLN A 125 -0.92 8.86 -1.91
CA GLN A 125 -1.58 10.12 -2.24
C GLN A 125 -3.05 10.09 -1.83
N TRP A 126 -3.77 9.01 -2.10
CA TRP A 126 -5.20 8.94 -1.83
C TRP A 126 -5.52 8.88 -0.32
N PHE A 127 -4.74 8.15 0.47
CA PHE A 127 -4.90 8.14 1.92
C PHE A 127 -4.49 9.46 2.58
N VAL A 128 -3.35 10.03 2.18
CA VAL A 128 -2.84 11.27 2.79
C VAL A 128 -3.71 12.49 2.43
N SER A 129 -4.26 12.53 1.22
CA SER A 129 -5.15 13.63 0.79
C SER A 129 -6.58 13.52 1.31
N GLY A 130 -6.95 12.39 1.92
CA GLY A 130 -8.34 12.12 2.28
C GLY A 130 -9.24 11.82 1.07
N ALA A 131 -8.66 11.44 -0.07
CA ALA A 131 -9.43 10.86 -1.16
C ALA A 131 -9.96 9.45 -0.80
N VAL A 132 -9.35 8.79 0.19
CA VAL A 132 -9.88 7.60 0.86
C VAL A 132 -10.07 7.93 2.32
N VAL A 133 -11.28 7.72 2.84
CA VAL A 133 -11.60 8.02 4.24
C VAL A 133 -12.46 6.92 4.86
N ARG A 134 -12.41 6.87 6.19
CA ARG A 134 -13.33 6.07 7.01
C ARG A 134 -14.46 6.97 7.49
N THR A 135 -15.68 6.62 7.16
CA THR A 135 -16.89 7.28 7.68
C THR A 135 -17.23 6.76 9.08
N PRO A 136 -17.87 7.58 9.93
CA PRO A 136 -18.32 7.18 11.27
C PRO A 136 -19.15 5.88 11.28
#